data_AF-A0A0A5GSF3-F1
#
_entry.id   AF-A0A0A5GSF3-F1
#
_cell.length_a   1.000
_cell.length_b   1.000
_cell.length_c   1.000
_cell.angle_alpha   90.00
_cell.angle_beta   90.00
_cell.angle_gamma   90.00
#
_symmetry.space_group_name_H-M   'P 1'
#
loop_
_entity.id
_entity.type
_entity.pdbx_description
1 polymer ?
#
loop_
_entity_poly.entity_id
_entity_poly.type
_entity_poly.pdbx_seq_one_letter_code
_entity_poly.pdbx_strand_id
1 'polypeptide(L)'
;MKRHPAVKFMQLQLACVGFALFLGVLYLFFRSYNFLLLFILIALAGSLASEALIHLSQNDRLNVGIKALQTFLLLLFSVLLFF
;
A
#
# COMPACT_ATOMS: atom_id res chain seq x y z
N MET A 1 -10.00 -29.16 -6.48
CA MET A 1 -10.25 -27.72 -6.30
C MET A 1 -8.92 -26.99 -6.14
N LYS A 2 -8.40 -26.36 -7.20
CA LYS A 2 -7.20 -25.50 -7.11
C LYS A 2 -7.56 -24.28 -6.26
N ARG A 3 -6.99 -24.18 -5.05
CA ARG A 3 -7.21 -23.06 -4.12
C ARG A 3 -6.74 -21.77 -4.79
N HIS A 4 -7.68 -20.92 -5.23
CA HIS A 4 -7.35 -19.66 -5.89
C HIS A 4 -6.54 -18.76 -4.92
N PRO A 5 -5.32 -18.33 -5.29
CA PRO A 5 -4.47 -17.49 -4.44
C PRO A 5 -5.10 -16.12 -4.13
N ALA A 6 -6.13 -15.72 -4.88
CA ALA A 6 -6.90 -14.51 -4.70
C ALA A 6 -7.53 -14.38 -3.29
N VAL A 7 -7.96 -15.48 -2.68
CA VAL A 7 -8.65 -15.43 -1.36
C VAL A 7 -7.68 -15.08 -0.24
N LYS A 8 -6.46 -15.63 -0.27
CA LYS A 8 -5.40 -15.28 0.69
C LYS A 8 -4.90 -13.85 0.47
N PHE A 9 -4.88 -13.40 -0.79
CA PHE A 9 -4.49 -12.04 -1.13
C PHE A 9 -5.51 -11.02 -0.62
N MET A 10 -6.81 -11.31 -0.78
CA MET A 10 -7.89 -10.47 -0.25
C MET A 10 -7.85 -10.38 1.28
N GLN A 11 -7.54 -11.50 1.97
CA GLN A 11 -7.35 -11.50 3.43
C GLN A 11 -6.14 -10.66 3.85
N LEU A 12 -5.03 -10.74 3.11
CA LEU A 12 -3.83 -9.96 3.39
C LEU A 12 -4.07 -8.45 3.14
N GLN A 13 -4.80 -8.11 2.08
CA GLN A 13 -5.17 -6.75 1.76
C GLN A 13 -6.13 -6.17 2.81
N LEU A 14 -7.09 -6.97 3.28
CA LEU A 14 -7.99 -6.59 4.37
C LEU A 14 -7.22 -6.39 5.70
N ALA A 15 -6.24 -7.24 5.99
CA ALA A 15 -5.37 -7.09 7.15
C ALA A 15 -4.53 -5.80 7.07
N CYS A 16 -3.95 -5.50 5.89
CA CYS A 16 -3.23 -4.24 5.66
C CYS A 16 -4.12 -3.00 5.82
N VAL A 17 -5.37 -3.05 5.33
CA VAL A 17 -6.33 -1.95 5.48
C VAL A 17 -6.72 -1.77 6.95
N GLY A 18 -6.99 -2.86 7.67
CA GLY A 18 -7.28 -2.80 9.10
C GLY A 18 -6.10 -2.26 9.92
N PHE A 19 -4.88 -2.64 9.56
CA PHE A 19 -3.67 -2.15 10.19
C PHE A 19 -3.43 -0.65 9.89
N ALA A 20 -3.67 -0.22 8.65
CA ALA A 20 -3.60 1.19 8.27
C ALA A 20 -4.64 2.04 9.00
N LEU A 21 -5.87 1.53 9.19
CA LEU A 21 -6.91 2.19 9.98
C LEU A 21 -6.52 2.32 11.47
N PHE A 22 -6.00 1.25 12.06
CA PHE A 22 -5.52 1.28 13.45
C PHE A 22 -4.42 2.32 13.66
N LEU A 23 -3.46 2.38 12.74
CA LEU A 23 -2.41 3.39 12.70
C LEU A 23 -2.99 4.80 12.49
N GLY A 24 -3.98 4.97 11.60
CA GLY A 24 -4.66 6.24 11.38
C GLY A 24 -5.42 6.75 12.61
N VAL A 25 -5.98 5.87 13.43
CA VAL A 25 -6.59 6.25 14.71
C VAL A 25 -5.51 6.67 15.71
N LEU A 26 -4.40 5.93 15.80
CA LEU A 26 -3.27 6.33 16.65
C LEU A 26 -2.71 7.70 16.26
N TYR A 27 -2.64 8.01 14.95
CA TYR A 27 -2.21 9.30 14.41
C TYR A 27 -3.00 10.50 14.97
N LEU A 28 -4.31 10.35 15.17
CA LEU A 28 -5.19 11.41 15.69
C LEU A 28 -4.90 11.77 17.15
N PHE A 29 -4.28 10.89 17.94
CA PHE A 29 -4.13 11.06 19.39
C PHE A 29 -2.81 11.67 19.85
N PHE A 30 -1.72 11.63 19.07
CA PHE A 30 -0.43 12.21 19.49
C PHE A 30 0.17 13.14 18.42
N ARG A 31 0.55 14.35 18.80
CA ARG A 31 0.82 15.45 17.86
C ARG A 31 2.21 15.41 17.17
N SER A 32 2.88 14.25 17.13
CA SER A 32 4.30 14.11 16.76
C SER A 32 4.58 12.98 15.75
N TYR A 33 3.71 12.79 14.76
CA TYR A 33 3.63 11.55 13.96
C TYR A 33 4.08 11.59 12.50
N ASN A 34 5.02 12.46 12.11
CA ASN A 34 5.62 12.36 10.77
C ASN A 34 6.12 10.92 10.48
N PHE A 35 6.63 10.24 11.51
CA PHE A 35 7.05 8.84 11.45
C PHE A 35 5.91 7.84 11.15
N LEU A 36 4.72 8.07 11.70
CA LEU A 36 3.58 7.17 11.54
C LEU A 36 2.88 7.40 10.20
N LEU A 37 2.86 8.65 9.73
CA LEU A 37 2.42 9.01 8.39
C LEU A 37 3.35 8.42 7.32
N LEU A 38 4.67 8.47 7.53
CA LEU A 38 5.63 7.74 6.70
C LEU A 38 5.38 6.23 6.69
N PHE A 39 5.08 5.64 7.85
CA PHE A 39 4.79 4.22 7.94
C PHE A 39 3.56 3.84 7.11
N ILE A 40 2.50 4.65 7.17
CA ILE A 40 1.30 4.46 6.36
C ILE A 40 1.61 4.61 4.87
N LEU A 41 2.38 5.64 4.47
CA LEU A 41 2.73 5.84 3.06
C LEU A 41 3.60 4.69 2.52
N ILE A 42 4.56 4.18 3.30
CA ILE A 42 5.37 3.02 2.93
C ILE A 42 4.49 1.76 2.82
N ALA A 43 3.58 1.53 3.77
CA ALA A 43 2.64 0.41 3.71
C ALA A 43 1.72 0.49 2.48
N LEU A 44 1.26 1.70 2.12
CA LEU A 44 0.47 1.94 0.92
C LEU A 44 1.28 1.66 -0.36
N ALA A 45 2.52 2.14 -0.40
CA ALA A 45 3.43 1.90 -1.53
C ALA A 45 3.69 0.40 -1.71
N GLY A 46 3.92 -0.35 -0.62
CA GLY A 46 4.08 -1.80 -0.66
C GLY A 46 2.82 -2.53 -1.15
N SER A 47 1.64 -2.08 -0.74
CA SER A 47 0.35 -2.60 -1.23
C SER A 47 0.18 -2.38 -2.73
N LEU A 48 0.45 -1.16 -3.22
CA LEU A 48 0.35 -0.81 -4.64
C LEU A 48 1.39 -1.53 -5.50
N ALA A 49 2.61 -1.73 -4.98
CA ALA A 49 3.62 -2.55 -5.65
C ALA A 49 3.17 -4.01 -5.78
N SER A 50 2.51 -4.54 -4.76
CA SER A 50 1.97 -5.90 -4.77
C SER A 50 0.79 -6.02 -5.75
N GLU A 51 -0.08 -5.02 -5.84
CA GLU A 51 -1.12 -4.93 -6.87
C GLU A 51 -0.52 -4.84 -8.28
N ALA A 52 0.53 -4.04 -8.48
CA ALA A 52 1.22 -3.93 -9.77
C ALA A 52 1.78 -5.30 -10.22
N LEU A 53 2.32 -6.09 -9.29
CA LEU A 53 2.80 -7.46 -9.56
C LEU A 53 1.66 -8.41 -9.96
N ILE A 54 0.47 -8.28 -9.36
CA ILE A 54 -0.70 -9.07 -9.76
C ILE A 54 -1.16 -8.71 -11.18
N HIS A 55 -1.28 -7.42 -11.48
CA HIS A 55 -1.67 -6.97 -12.81
C HIS A 55 -0.63 -7.37 -13.88
N LEU A 56 0.66 -7.44 -13.50
CA LEU A 56 1.72 -7.95 -14.36
C LEU A 56 1.50 -9.43 -14.69
N SER A 57 1.12 -10.23 -13.69
CA SER A 57 0.76 -11.64 -13.89
C SER A 57 -0.50 -11.85 -14.73
N GLN A 58 -1.39 -10.86 -14.81
CA GLN A 58 -2.60 -10.89 -15.65
C GLN A 58 -2.37 -10.31 -17.05
N ASN A 59 -1.14 -9.90 -17.36
CA ASN A 59 -0.74 -9.25 -18.62
C ASN A 59 -1.47 -7.92 -18.88
N ASP A 60 -2.04 -7.30 -17.84
CA ASP A 60 -2.78 -6.04 -17.90
C ASP A 60 -1.83 -4.86 -17.71
N ARG A 61 -1.05 -4.58 -18.76
CA ARG A 61 0.09 -3.65 -18.74
C ARG A 61 -0.30 -2.21 -18.42
N LEU A 62 -1.53 -1.80 -18.73
CA LEU A 62 -2.03 -0.44 -18.43
C LEU A 62 -2.17 -0.26 -16.92
N ASN A 63 -2.82 -1.21 -16.24
CA ASN A 63 -3.00 -1.16 -14.80
C ASN A 63 -1.67 -1.30 -14.04
N VAL A 64 -0.73 -2.09 -14.56
CA VAL A 64 0.64 -2.12 -14.01
C VAL A 64 1.30 -0.74 -14.05
N GLY A 65 1.24 -0.05 -15.19
CA GLY A 65 1.84 1.28 -15.35
C GLY A 65 1.23 2.32 -14.41
N ILE A 66 -0.10 2.32 -14.28
CA ILE A 66 -0.81 3.22 -13.37
C ILE A 66 -0.42 2.94 -11.91
N LYS A 67 -0.38 1.67 -11.50
CA LYS A 67 -0.03 1.28 -10.13
C LYS A 67 1.45 1.52 -9.81
N ALA A 68 2.34 1.33 -10.78
CA ALA A 68 3.76 1.67 -10.65
C ALA A 68 3.96 3.18 -10.49
N LEU A 69 3.26 3.99 -11.29
CA LEU A 69 3.30 5.45 -11.19
C LEU A 69 2.76 5.95 -9.85
N GLN A 70 1.64 5.38 -9.38
CA GLN A 70 1.08 5.69 -8.06
C GLN A 70 2.05 5.32 -6.94
N THR A 71 2.69 4.14 -7.01
CA THR A 71 3.71 3.72 -6.04
C THR A 71 4.90 4.67 -6.03
N PHE A 72 5.37 5.09 -7.20
CA PHE A 72 6.48 6.04 -7.35
C PHE A 72 6.16 7.41 -6.74
N LEU A 73 4.98 7.98 -7.06
CA LEU A 73 4.52 9.24 -6.48
C LEU A 73 4.40 9.16 -4.96
N LEU A 74 3.89 8.05 -4.44
CA LEU A 74 3.75 7.84 -2.99
C LEU A 74 5.10 7.78 -2.28
N LEU A 75 6.09 7.10 -2.87
CA LEU A 75 7.46 7.08 -2.35
C LEU A 75 8.11 8.46 -2.42
N LEU A 76 7.93 9.19 -3.52
CA LEU A 76 8.43 10.56 -3.67
C LEU A 76 7.85 11.48 -2.58
N PHE A 77 6.53 11.43 -2.36
CA PHE A 77 5.87 12.18 -1.29
C PHE A 77 6.36 11.76 0.09
N SER A 78 6.60 10.47 0.32
CA SER A 78 7.14 9.97 1.60
C SER A 78 8.52 10.54 1.90
N VAL A 79 9.39 10.63 0.88
CA VAL A 79 10.73 11.21 1.00
C VAL A 79 10.64 12.71 1.30
N LEU A 80 9.78 13.43 0.58
CA LEU A 80 9.54 14.87 0.82
C LEU A 80 8.90 15.19 2.18
N LEU A 81 8.17 14.24 2.76
CA LEU A 81 7.59 14.38 4.10
C LEU A 81 8.59 14.06 5.22
N PHE A 82 9.67 13.35 4.91
CA PHE A 82 10.72 12.99 5.85
C PHE A 82 11.81 14.06 5.98
N PHE A 83 12.13 14.72 4.87
CA PHE A 83 13.11 15.81 4.78
C PHE A 83 12.46 17.18 4.95
#